data_AF-A0A3C1DST1-F1
#
_entry.id   AF-A0A3C1DST1-F1
#
_cell.length_a   1.000
_cell.length_b   1.000
_cell.length_c   1.000
_cell.angle_alpha   90.00
_cell.angle_beta   90.00
_cell.angle_gamma   90.00
#
_symmetry.space_group_name_H-M   'P 1'
#
loop_
_entity.id
_entity.type
_entity.pdbx_description
1 polymer ?
#
loop_
_entity_poly.entity_id
_entity_poly.type
_entity_poly.pdbx_seq_one_letter_code
_entity_poly.pdbx_strand_id
1 'polypeptide(L)'
;LGGHSDALLRRFPQIRLIGLDRDPVALGISRERLATFGSRVTLVHAVYDELPRVLNELGITRVHGVLFDLGVSSMQLDDARRGFAYAQDAVLDMRMDQTHGTTAAEVVNTYPASELARILR
;
A
#
# COMPACT_ATOMS: atom_id res chain seq x y z
N LEU A 1 -5.85 -3.04 3.41
CA LEU A 1 -7.02 -2.69 4.26
C LEU A 1 -7.76 -1.53 3.61
N GLY A 2 -9.09 -1.48 3.69
CA GLY A 2 -9.92 -0.50 2.98
C GLY A 2 -10.83 0.34 3.87
N GLY A 3 -10.38 0.73 5.07
CA GLY A 3 -11.21 1.40 6.07
C GLY A 3 -11.78 2.75 5.61
N HIS A 4 -10.92 3.66 5.17
CA HIS A 4 -11.35 4.94 4.61
C HIS A 4 -12.26 4.77 3.39
N SER A 5 -11.86 3.88 2.47
CA SER A 5 -12.60 3.51 1.28
C SER A 5 -14.03 3.02 1.59
N ASP A 6 -14.16 2.10 2.54
CA ASP A 6 -15.44 1.54 3.00
C ASP A 6 -16.32 2.64 3.61
N ALA A 7 -15.76 3.50 4.47
CA ALA A 7 -16.48 4.61 5.08
C ALA A 7 -17.02 5.60 4.03
N LEU A 8 -16.18 5.99 3.06
CA LEU A 8 -16.57 6.89 1.97
C LEU A 8 -17.67 6.27 1.10
N LEU A 9 -17.52 5.00 0.69
CA LEU A 9 -18.46 4.28 -0.17
C LEU A 9 -19.83 4.03 0.51
N ARG A 10 -19.87 3.91 1.84
CA ARG A 10 -21.11 3.85 2.63
C ARG A 10 -21.77 5.22 2.74
N ARG A 11 -20.99 6.27 3.00
CA ARG A 11 -21.52 7.62 3.23
C ARG A 11 -22.07 8.27 1.97
N PHE A 12 -21.43 8.01 0.82
CA PHE A 12 -21.74 8.66 -0.45
C PHE A 12 -22.12 7.64 -1.53
N PRO A 13 -23.42 7.40 -1.80
CA PRO A 13 -23.85 6.34 -2.71
C PRO A 13 -23.39 6.49 -4.16
N GLN A 14 -23.07 7.71 -4.58
CA GLN A 14 -22.74 8.05 -5.97
C GLN A 14 -21.23 8.08 -6.27
N ILE A 15 -20.36 7.97 -5.25
CA ILE A 15 -18.92 8.00 -5.52
C ILE A 15 -18.47 6.71 -6.18
N ARG A 16 -17.47 6.85 -7.05
CA ARG A 16 -16.63 5.76 -7.54
C ARG A 16 -15.24 5.93 -6.93
N LEU A 17 -14.64 4.81 -6.55
CA LEU A 17 -13.36 4.76 -5.88
C LEU A 17 -12.34 4.05 -6.76
N ILE A 18 -11.17 4.65 -6.89
CA ILE A 18 -9.96 4.03 -7.43
C ILE A 18 -9.00 3.90 -6.24
N GLY A 19 -8.69 2.68 -5.83
CA GLY A 19 -7.74 2.39 -4.74
C GLY A 19 -6.43 1.88 -5.31
N LEU A 20 -5.33 2.52 -4.94
CA LEU A 20 -3.96 2.09 -5.27
C LEU A 20 -3.31 1.60 -3.98
N ASP A 21 -2.58 0.49 -4.08
CA ASP A 21 -1.70 0.03 -3.01
C ASP A 21 -0.55 -0.76 -3.67
N ARG A 22 0.63 -0.69 -3.07
CA ARG A 22 1.81 -1.44 -3.50
C ARG A 22 1.88 -2.82 -2.86
N ASP A 23 1.08 -3.08 -1.84
CA ASP A 23 1.07 -4.35 -1.14
C ASP A 23 -0.05 -5.25 -1.71
N PRO A 24 0.30 -6.34 -2.43
CA PRO A 24 -0.71 -7.22 -3.02
C PRO A 24 -1.60 -7.90 -1.97
N VAL A 25 -1.10 -8.13 -0.75
CA VAL A 25 -1.89 -8.68 0.36
C VAL A 25 -2.91 -7.65 0.84
N ALA A 26 -2.49 -6.39 0.99
CA ALA A 26 -3.39 -5.31 1.38
C ALA A 26 -4.50 -5.08 0.34
N LEU A 27 -4.19 -5.23 -0.95
CA LEU A 27 -5.18 -5.19 -2.05
C LEU A 27 -6.15 -6.36 -1.99
N GLY A 28 -5.67 -7.58 -1.74
CA GLY A 28 -6.53 -8.77 -1.59
C GLY A 28 -7.58 -8.57 -0.51
N ILE A 29 -7.14 -8.17 0.69
CA ILE A 29 -8.03 -7.86 1.82
C ILE A 29 -9.02 -6.74 1.48
N SER A 30 -8.57 -5.70 0.77
CA SER A 30 -9.43 -4.59 0.36
C SER A 30 -10.47 -5.02 -0.67
N ARG A 31 -10.10 -5.93 -1.58
CA ARG A 31 -11.01 -6.48 -2.59
C ARG A 31 -12.15 -7.26 -1.95
N GLU A 32 -11.85 -8.10 -0.97
CA GLU A 32 -12.86 -8.84 -0.22
C GLU A 32 -13.78 -7.89 0.56
N ARG A 33 -13.21 -6.97 1.34
CA ARG A 33 -13.97 -6.02 2.16
C ARG A 33 -14.91 -5.13 1.33
N LEU A 34 -14.45 -4.69 0.16
CA LEU A 34 -15.16 -3.74 -0.68
C LEU A 34 -16.05 -4.41 -1.74
N ALA A 35 -16.09 -5.75 -1.80
CA ALA A 35 -16.81 -6.52 -2.82
C ALA A 35 -18.30 -6.13 -2.92
N THR A 36 -18.94 -5.80 -1.79
CA THR A 36 -20.35 -5.38 -1.73
C THR A 36 -20.65 -4.12 -2.56
N PHE A 37 -19.65 -3.30 -2.85
CA PHE A 37 -19.82 -2.07 -3.63
C PHE A 37 -19.69 -2.27 -5.14
N GLY A 38 -19.36 -3.50 -5.58
CA GLY A 38 -19.35 -3.92 -6.98
C GLY A 38 -18.55 -2.98 -7.90
N SER A 39 -19.18 -2.57 -8.99
CA SER A 39 -18.58 -1.75 -10.05
C SER A 39 -18.18 -0.34 -9.62
N ARG A 40 -18.50 0.10 -8.39
CA ARG A 40 -18.06 1.39 -7.86
C ARG A 40 -16.61 1.39 -7.40
N VAL A 41 -15.95 0.23 -7.36
CA VAL A 41 -14.59 0.08 -6.82
C VAL A 41 -13.67 -0.50 -7.88
N THR A 42 -12.57 0.19 -8.12
CA THR A 42 -11.44 -0.28 -8.94
C THR A 42 -10.21 -0.31 -8.05
N LEU A 43 -9.60 -1.48 -7.88
CA LEU A 43 -8.38 -1.66 -7.09
C LEU A 43 -7.22 -2.01 -8.02
N VAL A 44 -6.13 -1.26 -7.93
CA VAL A 44 -4.97 -1.36 -8.82
C VAL A 44 -3.71 -1.58 -8.00
N HIS A 45 -2.91 -2.58 -8.39
CA HIS A 45 -1.57 -2.78 -7.85
C HIS A 45 -0.62 -1.75 -8.48
N ALA A 46 -0.33 -0.71 -7.72
CA ALA A 46 0.45 0.44 -8.16
C ALA A 46 0.91 1.26 -6.96
N VAL A 47 2.04 1.94 -7.13
CA VAL A 47 2.51 2.97 -6.21
C VAL A 47 1.79 4.31 -6.49
N TYR A 48 1.73 5.20 -5.51
CA TYR A 48 0.92 6.42 -5.61
C TYR A 48 1.37 7.38 -6.72
N ASP A 49 2.66 7.40 -7.05
CA ASP A 49 3.26 8.22 -8.11
C ASP A 49 2.92 7.72 -9.51
N GLU A 50 2.43 6.48 -9.63
CA GLU A 50 1.85 5.95 -10.85
C GLU A 50 0.39 6.37 -11.08
N LEU A 51 -0.23 7.13 -10.16
CA LEU A 51 -1.61 7.59 -10.30
C LEU A 51 -1.92 8.20 -11.68
N PRO A 52 -1.09 9.07 -12.29
CA PRO A 52 -1.34 9.59 -13.63
C PRO A 52 -1.43 8.49 -14.71
N ARG A 53 -0.55 7.48 -14.64
CA ARG A 53 -0.55 6.33 -15.55
C ARG A 53 -1.83 5.52 -15.38
N VAL A 54 -2.19 5.20 -14.14
CA VAL A 54 -3.41 4.43 -13.81
C VAL A 54 -4.68 5.15 -14.29
N LEU A 55 -4.77 6.47 -14.11
CA LEU A 55 -5.91 7.25 -14.58
C LEU A 55 -6.02 7.22 -16.11
N ASN A 56 -4.90 7.33 -16.83
CA ASN A 56 -4.88 7.24 -18.29
C ASN A 56 -5.35 5.86 -18.79
N GLU A 57 -4.85 4.77 -18.19
CA GLU A 57 -5.25 3.40 -18.52
C GLU A 57 -6.74 3.13 -18.28
N LEU A 58 -7.32 3.78 -17.27
CA LEU A 58 -8.76 3.70 -16.97
C LEU A 58 -9.61 4.65 -17.82
N GLY A 59 -9.00 5.48 -18.67
CA GLY A 59 -9.71 6.49 -19.47
C GLY A 59 -10.31 7.62 -18.62
N ILE A 60 -9.72 7.91 -17.45
CA ILE A 60 -10.21 8.90 -16.49
C ILE A 60 -9.34 10.14 -16.55
N THR A 61 -9.92 11.26 -16.99
CA THR A 61 -9.19 12.52 -17.17
C THR A 61 -9.16 13.39 -15.91
N ARG A 62 -10.04 13.13 -14.93
CA ARG A 62 -10.15 13.92 -13.70
C ARG A 62 -10.73 13.09 -12.54
N VAL A 63 -10.24 13.37 -11.34
CA VAL A 63 -10.83 12.94 -10.07
C VAL A 63 -11.31 14.15 -9.25
N HIS A 64 -12.29 13.93 -8.38
CA HIS A 64 -12.86 14.99 -7.53
C HIS A 64 -12.09 15.21 -6.22
N GLY A 65 -11.30 14.22 -5.80
CA GLY A 65 -10.50 14.26 -4.59
C GLY A 65 -9.52 13.11 -4.55
N VAL A 66 -8.46 13.28 -3.78
CA VAL A 66 -7.42 12.28 -3.55
C VAL A 66 -7.16 12.22 -2.06
N LEU A 67 -7.05 11.00 -1.52
CA LEU A 67 -6.73 10.73 -0.13
C LEU A 67 -5.44 9.91 -0.08
N PHE A 68 -4.49 10.35 0.72
CA PHE A 68 -3.28 9.61 1.05
C PHE A 68 -3.26 9.30 2.55
N ASP A 69 -3.31 8.02 2.89
CA ASP A 69 -3.04 7.54 4.23
C ASP A 69 -1.59 7.03 4.25
N LEU A 70 -0.66 7.90 4.65
CA LEU A 70 0.76 7.62 4.59
C LEU A 70 1.21 6.92 5.86
N GLY A 71 1.81 5.75 5.70
CA GLY A 71 2.35 4.97 6.81
C GLY A 71 2.34 3.49 6.49
N VAL A 72 2.49 2.70 7.55
CA VAL A 72 2.33 1.25 7.51
C VAL A 72 0.94 0.88 8.04
N SER A 73 0.33 -0.13 7.44
CA SER A 73 -0.93 -0.67 7.93
C SER A 73 -0.72 -1.54 9.17
N SER A 74 -1.76 -1.70 10.00
CA SER A 74 -1.69 -2.59 11.17
C SER A 74 -1.33 -4.02 10.77
N MET A 75 -1.90 -4.53 9.68
CA MET A 75 -1.58 -5.87 9.14
C MET A 75 -0.08 -6.07 8.87
N GLN A 76 0.61 -5.04 8.40
CA GLN A 76 2.06 -5.11 8.15
C GLN A 76 2.86 -5.15 9.46
N LEU A 77 2.36 -4.54 10.53
CA LEU A 77 2.97 -4.58 11.86
C LEU A 77 2.62 -5.87 12.62
N ASP A 78 1.42 -6.41 12.41
CA ASP A 78 0.92 -7.58 13.12
C ASP A 78 1.47 -8.90 12.56
N ASP A 79 1.78 -8.96 11.26
CA ASP A 79 2.38 -10.15 10.64
C ASP A 79 3.91 -10.13 10.77
N ALA A 80 4.43 -10.91 11.73
CA ALA A 80 5.86 -11.05 11.97
C ALA A 80 6.67 -11.34 10.71
N ARG A 81 6.13 -12.10 9.74
CA ARG A 81 6.86 -12.47 8.52
C ARG A 81 7.17 -11.27 7.61
N ARG A 82 6.53 -10.13 7.86
CA ARG A 82 6.78 -8.88 7.13
C ARG A 82 8.00 -8.13 7.65
N GLY A 83 8.46 -8.43 8.87
CA GLY A 83 9.68 -7.86 9.44
C GLY A 83 9.60 -6.39 9.84
N PHE A 84 8.40 -5.79 9.92
CA PHE A 84 8.23 -4.38 10.34
C PHE A 84 8.23 -4.19 11.85
N ALA A 85 7.80 -5.19 12.62
CA ALA A 85 7.72 -5.10 14.06
C ALA A 85 9.07 -5.44 14.70
N TYR A 86 9.63 -4.51 15.48
CA TYR A 86 10.81 -4.75 16.30
C TYR A 86 10.52 -5.59 17.56
N ALA A 87 9.26 -5.66 17.98
CA ALA A 87 8.85 -6.35 19.21
C ALA A 87 8.80 -7.88 19.08
N GLN A 88 8.95 -8.40 17.86
CA GLN A 88 8.88 -9.83 17.56
C GLN A 88 10.14 -10.22 16.78
N ASP A 89 10.67 -11.42 17.05
CA ASP A 89 11.79 -11.95 16.26
C ASP A 89 11.29 -12.42 14.89
N ALA A 90 11.89 -11.88 13.83
CA ALA A 90 11.42 -12.04 12.47
C ALA A 90 12.53 -11.83 11.43
N VAL A 91 12.32 -12.39 10.23
CA VAL A 91 13.17 -12.09 9.07
C VAL A 91 13.03 -10.60 8.75
N LEU A 92 14.17 -9.91 8.67
CA LEU A 92 14.24 -8.47 8.42
C LEU A 92 13.96 -8.14 6.94
N ASP A 93 12.70 -8.29 6.51
CA ASP A 93 12.26 -7.98 5.14
C ASP A 93 11.90 -6.49 4.99
N MET A 94 10.86 -6.02 5.69
CA MET A 94 10.33 -4.65 5.65
C MET A 94 9.86 -4.14 4.28
N ARG A 95 9.73 -4.99 3.26
CA ARG A 95 9.12 -4.59 1.99
C ARG A 95 7.59 -4.59 2.09
N MET A 96 6.98 -3.50 1.63
CA MET A 96 5.53 -3.44 1.43
C MET A 96 5.10 -4.31 0.24
N ASP A 97 5.87 -4.26 -0.85
CA ASP A 97 5.75 -5.21 -1.96
C ASP A 97 6.88 -6.24 -1.87
N GLN A 98 6.54 -7.48 -1.52
CA GLN A 98 7.53 -8.56 -1.41
C GLN A 98 7.84 -9.24 -2.76
N THR A 99 7.24 -8.80 -3.86
CA THR A 99 7.49 -9.35 -5.20
C THR A 99 8.78 -8.85 -5.82
N HIS A 100 9.32 -7.72 -5.34
CA HIS A 100 10.53 -7.10 -5.88
C HIS A 100 11.25 -6.20 -4.87
N GLY A 101 12.46 -5.77 -5.21
CA GLY A 101 13.25 -4.82 -4.42
C GLY A 101 14.08 -5.46 -3.31
N THR A 102 14.91 -4.64 -2.69
CA THR A 102 15.93 -5.01 -1.69
C THR A 102 15.29 -5.15 -0.30
N THR A 103 15.62 -6.23 0.41
CA THR A 103 15.18 -6.43 1.80
C THR A 103 15.93 -5.50 2.77
N ALA A 104 15.35 -5.19 3.92
CA ALA A 104 16.06 -4.44 4.96
C ALA A 104 17.30 -5.20 5.47
N ALA A 105 17.27 -6.54 5.51
CA ALA A 105 18.42 -7.38 5.77
C ALA A 105 19.56 -7.14 4.78
N GLU A 106 19.26 -7.09 3.47
CA GLU A 106 20.26 -6.77 2.46
C GLU A 106 20.80 -5.35 2.65
N VAL A 107 19.94 -4.36 2.92
CA VAL A 107 20.36 -2.98 3.15
C VAL A 107 21.39 -2.89 4.27
N VAL A 108 21.08 -3.41 5.46
CA VAL A 108 21.97 -3.27 6.63
C VAL A 108 23.26 -4.07 6.51
N ASN A 109 23.26 -5.16 5.74
CA ASN A 109 24.43 -6.02 5.58
C ASN A 109 25.31 -5.67 4.36
N THR A 110 24.79 -4.91 3.38
CA THR A 110 25.52 -4.64 2.12
C THR A 110 25.82 -3.17 1.86
N TYR A 111 25.08 -2.24 2.46
CA TYR A 111 25.31 -0.82 2.20
C TYR A 111 26.58 -0.32 2.92
N PRO A 112 27.33 0.61 2.32
CA PRO A 112 28.42 1.29 3.02
C PRO A 112 27.91 2.02 4.27
N ALA A 113 28.73 2.08 5.31
CA ALA A 113 28.38 2.77 6.56
C ALA A 113 27.98 4.24 6.34
N SER A 114 28.55 4.91 5.34
CA SER A 114 28.17 6.28 4.96
C SER A 114 26.74 6.38 4.43
N GLU A 115 26.28 5.39 3.65
CA GLU A 115 24.91 5.33 3.15
C GLU A 115 23.92 5.01 4.26
N LEU A 116 24.25 4.06 5.14
CA LEU A 116 23.43 3.79 6.33
C LEU A 116 23.30 5.03 7.22
N ALA A 117 24.40 5.76 7.44
CA ALA A 117 24.38 7.01 8.21
C ALA A 117 23.56 8.10 7.54
N ARG A 118 23.50 8.15 6.20
CA ARG A 118 22.65 9.08 5.45
C ARG A 118 21.16 8.73 5.57
N ILE A 119 20.81 7.44 5.61
CA ILE A 119 19.42 6.98 5.75
C ILE A 119 18.88 7.26 7.16
N LEU A 120 19.72 7.12 8.19
CA LEU A 120 19.33 7.23 9.60
C LEU A 120 19.38 8.67 10.18
N ARG A 121 19.91 9.64 9.44
CA ARG A 121 19.96 11.06 9.83
C ARG A 121 18.79 11.83 9.24
#